data_AF-A0A533BCH9-F1
#
_entry.id   AF-A0A533BCH9-F1
#
_cell.length_a   1.000
_cell.length_b   1.000
_cell.length_c   1.000
_cell.angle_alpha   90.00
_cell.angle_beta   90.00
_cell.angle_gamma   90.00
#
_symmetry.space_group_name_H-M   'P 1'
#
loop_
_entity.id
_entity.type
_entity.pdbx_description
1 polymer ?
#
loop_
_entity_poly.entity_id
_entity_poly.type
_entity_poly.pdbx_seq_one_letter_code
_entity_poly.pdbx_strand_id
1 'polypeptide(L)'
;MGILSKLFDMPSFGGATNALLVELTLPTLTASQRAQLKVQLVEVFRTRGFSDMPAEVALVDLNRATRVAQLNVLALAMKELGYQPPLKKEALHKVRNPFDPSLADESALRAVARRLKWKHDVEIWIGSEPISFDSW
;
A
#
# COMPACT_ATOMS: atom_id res chain seq x y z
N MET A 1 -14.68 23.55 -0.35
CA MET A 1 -14.38 22.14 0.01
C MET A 1 -15.60 21.30 -0.37
N GLY A 2 -15.56 20.68 -1.55
CA GLY A 2 -16.76 20.12 -2.21
C GLY A 2 -17.02 18.67 -1.84
N ILE A 3 -18.28 18.23 -1.98
CA ILE A 3 -18.81 16.88 -1.69
C ILE A 3 -17.94 15.75 -2.25
N LEU A 4 -17.27 15.99 -3.38
CA LEU A 4 -16.33 15.04 -3.99
C LEU A 4 -15.16 14.69 -3.06
N SER A 5 -14.61 15.62 -2.27
CA SER A 5 -13.48 15.32 -1.38
C SER A 5 -13.86 14.36 -0.25
N LYS A 6 -15.10 14.43 0.24
CA LYS A 6 -15.61 13.54 1.30
C LYS A 6 -15.85 12.11 0.81
N LEU A 7 -16.16 11.91 -0.47
CA LEU A 7 -16.30 10.57 -1.06
C LEU A 7 -14.93 9.86 -1.15
N PHE A 8 -13.83 10.61 -1.33
CA PHE A 8 -12.48 10.07 -1.36
C PHE A 8 -11.89 9.77 0.03
N ASP A 9 -12.52 10.22 1.12
CA ASP A 9 -12.11 9.93 2.50
C ASP A 9 -12.64 8.56 3.01
N MET A 10 -13.32 7.79 2.16
CA MET A 10 -13.74 6.43 2.51
C MET A 10 -12.54 5.49 2.68
N PRO A 11 -12.56 4.56 3.65
CA PRO A 11 -11.47 3.61 3.86
C PRO A 11 -11.07 2.83 2.59
N SER A 12 -12.03 2.46 1.76
CA SER A 12 -11.78 1.75 0.49
C SER A 12 -10.96 2.58 -0.50
N PHE A 13 -11.20 3.88 -0.58
CA PHE A 13 -10.44 4.81 -1.42
C PHE A 13 -9.05 5.10 -0.86
N GLY A 14 -8.91 5.17 0.46
CA GLY A 14 -7.61 5.28 1.12
C GLY A 14 -6.74 4.06 0.82
N GLY A 15 -7.31 2.85 0.92
CA GLY A 15 -6.62 1.62 0.55
C GLY A 15 -6.25 1.55 -0.94
N ALA A 16 -7.15 1.96 -1.83
CA ALA A 16 -6.88 1.98 -3.28
C ALA A 16 -5.79 2.99 -3.65
N THR A 17 -5.80 4.16 -3.02
CA THR A 17 -4.77 5.19 -3.20
C THR A 17 -3.41 4.69 -2.73
N ASN A 18 -3.35 4.06 -1.56
CA ASN A 18 -2.14 3.42 -1.07
C ASN A 18 -1.61 2.39 -2.06
N ALA A 19 -2.44 1.45 -2.49
CA ALA A 19 -2.02 0.38 -3.39
C ALA A 19 -1.40 0.93 -4.68
N LEU A 20 -2.07 1.87 -5.35
CA LEU A 20 -1.60 2.44 -6.61
C LEU A 20 -0.33 3.30 -6.46
N LEU A 21 -0.23 4.10 -5.40
CA LEU A 21 0.96 4.93 -5.17
C LEU A 21 2.19 4.09 -4.81
N VAL A 22 2.01 3.03 -4.03
CA VAL A 22 3.09 2.09 -3.71
C VAL A 22 3.50 1.33 -4.95
N GLU A 23 2.55 0.81 -5.73
CA GLU A 23 2.83 0.10 -6.99
C GLU A 23 3.71 0.94 -7.92
N LEU A 24 3.40 2.23 -8.06
CA LEU A 24 4.18 3.17 -8.86
C LEU A 24 5.59 3.40 -8.29
N THR A 25 5.78 3.24 -6.99
CA THR A 25 7.05 3.48 -6.29
C THR A 25 7.97 2.26 -6.33
N LEU A 26 7.43 1.04 -6.37
CA LEU A 26 8.23 -0.19 -6.29
C LEU A 26 9.44 -0.24 -7.23
N PRO A 27 9.33 0.14 -8.53
CA PRO A 27 10.45 0.08 -9.46
C PRO A 27 11.55 1.08 -9.14
N THR A 28 11.24 2.15 -8.38
CA THR A 28 12.19 3.23 -8.07
C THR A 28 12.94 3.01 -6.76
N LEU A 29 12.58 1.99 -5.98
CA LEU A 29 13.21 1.70 -4.69
C LEU A 29 14.61 1.12 -4.87
N THR A 30 15.59 1.70 -4.16
CA THR A 30 16.93 1.14 -4.05
C THR A 30 16.96 -0.13 -3.19
N ALA A 31 18.01 -0.94 -3.31
CA ALA A 31 18.19 -2.13 -2.46
C ALA A 31 18.20 -1.78 -0.96
N SER A 32 18.80 -0.65 -0.57
CA SER A 32 18.81 -0.19 0.83
C SER A 32 17.41 0.19 1.32
N GLN A 33 16.60 0.85 0.49
CA GLN A 33 15.21 1.19 0.82
C GLN A 33 14.34 -0.06 0.95
N ARG A 34 14.51 -1.05 0.06
CA ARG A 34 13.80 -2.33 0.15
C ARG A 34 14.15 -3.10 1.43
N ALA A 35 15.44 -3.16 1.78
CA ALA A 35 15.89 -3.79 3.02
C ALA A 35 15.28 -3.10 4.26
N GLN A 36 15.28 -1.76 4.29
CA GLN A 36 14.66 -1.00 5.38
C GLN A 36 13.15 -1.23 5.46
N LEU A 37 12.46 -1.24 4.32
CA LEU A 37 11.03 -1.51 4.25
C LEU A 37 10.71 -2.93 4.73
N LYS A 38 11.52 -3.93 4.39
CA LYS A 38 11.32 -5.32 4.84
C LYS A 38 11.36 -5.43 6.37
N VAL A 39 12.28 -4.72 7.03
CA VAL A 39 12.33 -4.64 8.50
C VAL A 39 11.06 -3.96 9.03
N GLN A 40 10.67 -2.82 8.47
CA GLN A 40 9.50 -2.08 8.94
C GLN A 40 8.18 -2.83 8.71
N LEU A 41 8.07 -3.61 7.63
CA LEU A 41 6.89 -4.45 7.34
C LEU A 41 6.61 -5.43 8.47
N VAL A 42 7.65 -6.08 9.00
CA VAL A 42 7.53 -7.02 10.12
C VAL A 42 7.03 -6.30 11.37
N GLU A 43 7.55 -5.10 11.66
CA GLU A 43 7.12 -4.29 12.80
C GLU A 43 5.67 -3.80 12.67
N VAL A 44 5.27 -3.36 11.48
CA VAL A 44 3.86 -3.01 11.17
C VAL A 44 2.94 -4.21 11.36
N PHE A 45 3.38 -5.40 10.95
CA PHE A 45 2.59 -6.63 11.10
C PHE A 45 2.41 -7.01 12.58
N ARG A 46 3.49 -6.97 13.37
CA ARG A 46 3.47 -7.27 14.81
C ARG A 46 2.56 -6.34 15.60
N THR A 47 2.70 -5.03 15.38
CA THR A 47 1.94 -4.00 16.10
C THR A 47 0.43 -4.00 15.81
N ARG A 48 -0.02 -4.68 14.75
CA ARG A 48 -1.43 -4.73 14.31
C ARG A 48 -2.20 -5.96 14.79
N GLY A 49 -1.62 -6.80 15.66
CA GLY A 49 -2.33 -7.92 16.28
C GLY A 49 -1.57 -9.24 16.38
N PHE A 50 -0.27 -9.24 16.03
CA PHE A 50 0.57 -10.44 16.01
C PHE A 50 1.87 -10.20 16.78
N SER A 51 1.76 -9.65 17.99
CA SER A 51 2.88 -9.11 18.78
C SER A 51 4.00 -10.12 19.05
N ASP A 52 3.67 -11.41 19.15
CA ASP A 52 4.64 -12.48 19.48
C ASP A 52 5.05 -13.33 18.27
N MET A 53 4.69 -12.90 17.05
CA MET A 53 4.98 -13.67 15.84
C MET A 53 6.45 -13.48 15.39
N PRO A 54 7.18 -14.60 15.12
CA PRO A 54 8.50 -14.53 14.50
C PRO A 54 8.46 -13.79 13.17
N ALA A 55 9.55 -13.08 12.83
CA ALA A 55 9.61 -12.26 11.62
C ALA A 55 9.40 -13.10 10.35
N GLU A 56 9.92 -14.32 10.37
CA GLU A 56 9.83 -15.30 9.29
C GLU A 56 8.37 -15.69 9.03
N VAL A 57 7.58 -15.89 10.09
CA VAL A 57 6.16 -16.25 9.98
C VAL A 57 5.36 -15.06 9.42
N ALA A 58 5.64 -13.84 9.89
CA ALA A 58 5.00 -12.63 9.37
C ALA A 58 5.28 -12.43 7.86
N LEU A 59 6.51 -12.72 7.42
CA LEU A 59 6.87 -12.65 5.99
C LEU A 59 6.20 -13.75 5.17
N VAL A 60 6.09 -14.97 5.69
CA VAL A 60 5.35 -16.07 5.03
C VAL A 60 3.89 -15.71 4.82
N ASP A 61 3.23 -15.16 5.83
CA ASP A 61 1.83 -14.75 5.74
C ASP A 61 1.66 -13.56 4.78
N LEU A 62 2.60 -12.60 4.81
CA LEU A 62 2.61 -11.49 3.87
C LEU A 62 2.83 -11.95 2.43
N ASN A 63 3.70 -12.93 2.18
CA ASN A 63 3.93 -13.54 0.85
C ASN A 63 2.68 -14.25 0.31
N ARG A 64 1.81 -14.76 1.18
CA ARG A 64 0.53 -15.40 0.81
C ARG A 64 -0.61 -14.41 0.59
N ALA A 65 -0.46 -13.18 1.06
CA ALA A 65 -1.48 -12.15 0.92
C ALA A 65 -1.64 -11.72 -0.55
N THR A 66 -2.81 -11.16 -0.87
CA THR A 66 -3.03 -10.58 -2.19
C THR A 66 -2.08 -9.40 -2.40
N ARG A 67 -1.70 -9.12 -3.66
CA ARG A 67 -0.83 -7.99 -3.98
C ARG A 67 -1.34 -6.67 -3.40
N VAL A 68 -2.64 -6.43 -3.49
CA VAL A 68 -3.29 -5.23 -2.93
C VAL A 68 -3.08 -5.11 -1.41
N ALA A 69 -3.24 -6.22 -0.68
CA ALA A 69 -2.98 -6.23 0.77
C ALA A 69 -1.50 -5.95 1.05
N GLN A 70 -0.58 -6.61 0.33
CA GLN A 70 0.86 -6.38 0.46
C GLN A 70 1.24 -4.91 0.23
N LEU A 71 0.69 -4.29 -0.82
CA LEU A 71 0.91 -2.88 -1.13
C LEU A 71 0.35 -1.96 -0.04
N ASN A 72 -0.76 -2.33 0.60
CA ASN A 72 -1.31 -1.57 1.72
C ASN A 72 -0.45 -1.69 2.99
N VAL A 73 0.12 -2.87 3.28
CA VAL A 73 1.10 -3.02 4.38
C VAL A 73 2.35 -2.20 4.08
N LEU A 74 2.85 -2.25 2.84
CA LEU A 74 3.97 -1.41 2.39
C LEU A 74 3.67 0.08 2.54
N ALA A 75 2.47 0.55 2.19
CA ALA A 75 2.09 1.94 2.37
C ALA A 75 2.17 2.39 3.83
N LEU A 76 1.84 1.51 4.77
CA LEU A 76 1.91 1.79 6.20
C LEU A 76 3.37 1.87 6.66
N ALA A 77 4.20 0.93 6.24
CA ALA A 77 5.64 0.93 6.51
C ALA A 77 6.33 2.18 5.92
N MET A 78 6.06 2.50 4.66
CA MET A 78 6.55 3.70 3.98
C MET A 78 6.14 4.98 4.72
N LYS A 79 4.88 5.04 5.19
CA LYS A 79 4.37 6.18 5.96
C LYS A 79 5.08 6.33 7.30
N GLU A 80 5.34 5.24 8.02
CA GLU A 80 6.07 5.26 9.30
C GLU A 80 7.54 5.68 9.10
N LEU A 81 8.15 5.30 7.99
CA LEU A 81 9.49 5.73 7.61
C LEU A 81 9.54 7.14 6.98
N GLY A 82 8.40 7.83 6.85
CA GLY A 82 8.34 9.21 6.33
C GLY A 82 8.53 9.35 4.82
N TYR A 83 8.33 8.28 4.05
CA TYR A 83 8.44 8.32 2.58
C TYR A 83 7.39 9.26 2.00
N GLN A 84 7.82 10.09 1.06
CA GLN A 84 6.91 10.94 0.32
C GLN A 84 6.28 10.15 -0.85
N PRO A 85 4.98 10.30 -1.11
CA PRO A 85 4.36 9.72 -2.29
C PRO A 85 5.03 10.20 -3.58
N PRO A 86 5.04 9.37 -4.64
CA PRO A 86 5.67 9.71 -5.92
C PRO A 86 4.96 10.86 -6.66
N LEU A 87 3.68 11.11 -6.34
CA LEU A 87 2.85 12.13 -6.99
C LEU A 87 2.59 13.30 -6.03
N LYS A 88 2.80 14.53 -6.51
CA LYS A 88 2.61 15.75 -5.72
C LYS A 88 1.17 15.87 -5.24
N LYS A 89 0.94 16.35 -4.01
CA LYS A 89 -0.41 16.53 -3.44
C LYS A 89 -1.23 15.23 -3.34
N GLU A 90 -0.59 14.07 -3.35
CA GLU A 90 -1.14 12.81 -2.88
C GLU A 90 -0.55 12.48 -1.50
N ALA A 91 -1.17 11.54 -0.78
CA ALA A 91 -0.74 11.12 0.55
C ALA A 91 -0.95 9.62 0.74
N LEU A 92 -0.09 8.98 1.54
CA LEU A 92 -0.37 7.64 2.06
C LEU A 92 -1.36 7.74 3.22
N HIS A 93 -2.40 6.92 3.18
CA HIS A 93 -3.50 6.92 4.15
C HIS A 93 -3.23 5.91 5.27
N LYS A 94 -3.66 6.23 6.49
CA LYS A 94 -3.70 5.23 7.56
C LYS A 94 -4.85 4.26 7.26
N VAL A 95 -4.59 2.97 7.37
CA VAL A 95 -5.60 1.93 7.16
C VAL A 95 -5.58 0.99 8.35
N ARG A 96 -6.75 0.66 8.88
CA ARG A 96 -6.86 -0.09 10.16
C ARG A 96 -6.46 -1.55 10.01
N ASN A 97 -6.96 -2.23 8.98
CA ASN A 97 -6.67 -3.63 8.69
C ASN A 97 -6.28 -3.79 7.21
N PRO A 98 -4.99 -3.75 6.84
CA PRO A 98 -4.57 -3.81 5.42
C PRO A 98 -4.93 -5.13 4.69
N PHE A 99 -5.41 -6.14 5.40
CA PHE A 99 -5.86 -7.43 4.84
C PHE A 99 -7.37 -7.49 4.58
N ASP A 100 -8.12 -6.45 4.96
CA ASP A 100 -9.57 -6.39 4.70
C ASP A 100 -9.82 -6.27 3.18
N PRO A 101 -10.51 -7.25 2.54
CA PRO A 101 -10.72 -7.24 1.09
C PRO A 101 -11.65 -6.12 0.62
N SER A 102 -12.39 -5.46 1.51
CA SER A 102 -13.17 -4.27 1.18
C SER A 102 -12.31 -3.01 1.04
N LEU A 103 -11.08 -3.05 1.55
CA LEU A 103 -10.09 -2.00 1.30
C LEU A 103 -9.52 -2.19 -0.10
N ALA A 104 -9.74 -1.19 -0.95
CA ALA A 104 -9.34 -1.24 -2.35
C ALA A 104 -10.04 -2.34 -3.17
N ASP A 105 -11.36 -2.46 -3.03
CA ASP A 105 -12.14 -3.23 -3.99
C ASP A 105 -11.93 -2.73 -5.44
N GLU A 106 -12.32 -3.54 -6.41
CA GLU A 106 -12.10 -3.25 -7.82
C GLU A 106 -12.71 -1.90 -8.26
N SER A 107 -13.86 -1.54 -7.69
CA SER A 107 -14.53 -0.28 -8.02
C SER A 107 -13.75 0.93 -7.50
N ALA A 108 -13.22 0.85 -6.27
CA ALA A 108 -12.38 1.84 -5.66
C ALA A 108 -11.04 1.97 -6.40
N LEU A 109 -10.41 0.86 -6.75
CA LEU A 109 -9.18 0.85 -7.55
C LEU A 109 -9.38 1.55 -8.90
N ARG A 110 -10.44 1.20 -9.63
CA ARG A 110 -10.76 1.83 -10.93
C ARG A 110 -11.05 3.33 -10.77
N ALA A 111 -11.81 3.73 -9.75
CA ALA A 111 -12.14 5.13 -9.51
C ALA A 111 -10.89 5.95 -9.15
N VAL A 112 -10.02 5.44 -8.28
CA VAL A 112 -8.78 6.11 -7.91
C VAL A 112 -7.80 6.15 -9.07
N ALA A 113 -7.63 5.07 -9.83
CA ALA A 113 -6.77 5.04 -11.01
C ALA A 113 -7.21 6.11 -12.04
N ARG A 114 -8.52 6.22 -12.30
CA ARG A 114 -9.07 7.29 -13.17
C ARG A 114 -8.79 8.69 -12.62
N ARG A 115 -8.96 8.91 -11.31
CA ARG A 115 -8.65 10.18 -10.65
C ARG A 115 -7.16 10.53 -10.79
N LEU A 116 -6.27 9.56 -10.57
CA LEU A 116 -4.82 9.75 -10.68
C LEU A 116 -4.41 10.05 -12.12
N LYS A 117 -4.95 9.33 -13.10
CA LYS A 117 -4.76 9.61 -14.53
C LYS A 117 -5.20 11.03 -14.89
N TRP A 118 -6.40 11.43 -14.46
CA TRP A 118 -6.91 12.77 -14.75
C TRP A 118 -6.09 13.90 -14.09
N LYS A 119 -5.61 13.69 -12.85
CA LYS A 119 -4.91 14.72 -12.07
C LYS A 119 -3.42 14.82 -12.39
N HIS A 120 -2.77 13.71 -12.73
CA HIS A 120 -1.31 13.61 -12.85
C HIS A 120 -0.83 13.10 -14.20
N ASP A 121 -1.75 12.71 -15.10
CA ASP A 121 -1.45 12.08 -16.39
C ASP A 121 -0.63 10.78 -16.26
N VAL A 122 -0.85 10.05 -15.16
CA VAL A 122 -0.19 8.77 -14.90
C VAL A 122 -1.22 7.64 -14.90
N GLU A 123 -0.97 6.64 -15.74
CA GLU A 123 -1.77 5.42 -15.79
C GLU A 123 -1.06 4.31 -14.98
N ILE A 124 -1.77 3.78 -13.97
CA ILE A 124 -1.22 2.82 -13.01
C ILE A 124 -2.11 1.59 -12.99
N TRP A 125 -1.49 0.42 -13.06
CA TRP A 125 -2.15 -0.87 -12.95
C TRP A 125 -1.51 -1.66 -11.82
N ILE A 126 -2.33 -2.34 -11.02
CA ILE A 126 -1.82 -3.27 -10.01
C ILE A 126 -1.39 -4.55 -10.73
N GLY A 127 -0.13 -4.98 -10.54
CA GLY A 127 0.32 -6.28 -11.04
C GLY A 127 -0.56 -7.44 -10.58
N SER A 128 -0.65 -8.50 -11.39
CA SER A 128 -1.44 -9.69 -11.06
C SER A 128 -0.77 -10.57 -10.00
N GLU A 129 0.57 -10.56 -9.96
CA GLU A 129 1.35 -11.44 -9.09
C GLU A 129 1.65 -10.77 -7.74
N PRO A 130 1.52 -11.50 -6.61
CA PRO A 130 2.02 -11.05 -5.32
C PRO A 130 3.53 -10.77 -5.36
N ILE A 131 3.97 -9.86 -4.51
CA ILE A 131 5.38 -9.58 -4.25
C ILE A 131 5.95 -10.75 -3.44
N SER A 132 7.08 -11.29 -3.88
CA SER A 132 7.88 -12.25 -3.11
C SER A 132 8.90 -11.49 -2.27
N PHE A 133 8.61 -11.29 -0.99
CA PHE A 133 9.52 -10.62 -0.05
C PHE A 133 10.78 -11.43 0.26
N ASP A 134 10.85 -12.70 -0.10
CA ASP A 134 12.04 -13.54 0.05
C ASP A 134 13.13 -13.17 -0.96
N SER A 135 12.72 -12.72 -2.15
CA SER A 135 13.61 -12.38 -3.28
C SER A 135 13.60 -10.90 -3.65
N TRP A 136 13.00 -10.03 -2.82
CA TRP A 136 12.73 -8.62 -3.13
C TRP A 136 13.90 -7.67 -2.88
#